data_AF-A0A2N2ACD4-F1
#
_entry.id   AF-A0A2N2ACD4-F1
#
_cell.length_a   1.000
_cell.length_b   1.000
_cell.length_c   1.000
_cell.angle_alpha   90.00
_cell.angle_beta   90.00
_cell.angle_gamma   90.00
#
_symmetry.space_group_name_H-M   'P 1'
#
loop_
_entity.id
_entity.type
_entity.pdbx_description
1 polymer ?
#
loop_
_entity_poly.entity_id
_entity_poly.type
_entity_poly.pdbx_seq_one_letter_code
_entity_poly.pdbx_strand_id
1 'polypeptide(L)'
;MTCAETTAPDYEILGPLGGTELRLRFRGPYAGQEITWDAHFMTRSHYGTETMRNFIDIGAEGPHGRQLTVVLDVDCFDTPTLRKAIIMVRQYRRLRPGRHEFGSSAG
;
A
#
# COMPACT_ATOMS: atom_id res chain seq x y z
N MET A 1 18.61 -29.19 14.54
CA MET A 1 18.50 -28.95 13.10
C MET A 1 17.16 -28.25 12.90
N THR A 2 17.15 -26.92 12.95
CA THR A 2 15.92 -26.14 12.81
C THR A 2 15.79 -25.83 11.32
N CYS A 3 14.82 -26.47 10.66
CA CYS A 3 14.47 -26.11 9.29
C CYS A 3 14.10 -24.63 9.28
N ALA A 4 14.80 -23.84 8.47
CA ALA A 4 14.45 -22.44 8.26
C ALA A 4 13.04 -22.39 7.71
N GLU A 5 12.11 -21.89 8.53
CA GLU A 5 10.77 -21.52 8.09
C GLU A 5 10.97 -20.41 7.06
N THR A 6 10.99 -20.79 5.79
CA THR A 6 10.95 -19.83 4.69
C THR A 6 9.52 -19.32 4.68
N THR A 7 9.22 -18.38 5.57
CA THR A 7 7.93 -17.71 5.60
C THR A 7 7.74 -17.10 4.22
N ALA A 8 6.77 -17.63 3.47
CA ALA A 8 6.38 -17.03 2.21
C ALA A 8 6.13 -15.52 2.44
N PRO A 9 6.44 -14.65 1.47
CA PRO A 9 6.16 -13.24 1.62
C PRO A 9 4.70 -13.06 2.01
N ASP A 10 4.46 -12.22 3.01
CA ASP A 10 3.14 -11.91 3.57
C ASP A 10 2.32 -10.96 2.68
N TYR A 11 2.67 -10.94 1.39
CA TYR A 11 2.05 -10.21 0.33
C TYR A 11 2.07 -11.01 -0.99
N GLU A 12 1.03 -10.84 -1.78
CA GLU A 12 0.83 -11.40 -3.11
C GLU A 12 0.89 -10.26 -4.13
N ILE A 13 1.77 -10.35 -5.12
CA ILE A 13 1.87 -9.37 -6.20
C ILE A 13 0.93 -9.79 -7.34
N LEU A 14 0.04 -8.90 -7.75
CA LEU A 14 -0.97 -9.14 -8.79
C LEU A 14 -0.67 -8.41 -10.12
N GLY A 15 0.34 -7.55 -10.14
CA GLY A 15 0.77 -6.77 -11.30
C GLY A 15 2.29 -6.67 -11.41
N PRO A 16 2.82 -6.10 -12.49
CA PRO A 16 4.27 -5.98 -12.67
C PRO A 16 4.90 -5.02 -11.65
N LEU A 17 6.05 -5.41 -11.11
CA LEU A 17 6.92 -4.50 -10.35
C LEU A 17 7.67 -3.54 -11.29
N GLY A 18 8.14 -2.43 -10.72
CA GLY A 18 8.94 -1.43 -11.44
C GLY A 18 8.13 -0.49 -12.32
N GLY A 19 6.81 -0.60 -12.32
CA GLY A 19 5.89 0.33 -12.96
C GLY A 19 5.45 1.49 -12.05
N THR A 20 4.62 2.37 -12.60
CA THR A 20 3.99 3.48 -11.89
C THR A 20 2.68 3.09 -11.20
N GLU A 21 2.23 1.87 -11.41
CA GLU A 21 1.03 1.26 -10.83
C GLU A 21 1.39 -0.17 -10.41
N LEU A 22 0.92 -0.59 -9.23
CA LEU A 22 1.10 -1.94 -8.71
C LEU A 22 -0.15 -2.39 -7.96
N ARG A 23 -0.72 -3.51 -8.39
CA ARG A 23 -1.76 -4.22 -7.65
C ARG A 23 -1.15 -5.34 -6.82
N LEU A 24 -1.60 -5.44 -5.58
CA LEU A 24 -1.10 -6.42 -4.63
C LEU A 24 -2.11 -6.69 -3.52
N ARG A 25 -1.90 -7.78 -2.80
CA ARG A 25 -2.60 -8.06 -1.55
C ARG A 25 -1.61 -8.30 -0.43
N PHE A 26 -1.96 -7.90 0.78
CA PHE A 26 -1.15 -8.20 1.96
C PHE A 26 -2.00 -8.16 3.21
N ARG A 27 -1.55 -8.83 4.27
CA ARG A 27 -2.20 -8.74 5.58
C ARG A 27 -1.73 -7.50 6.34
N GLY A 28 -2.65 -6.79 6.99
CA GLY A 28 -2.31 -5.71 7.89
C GLY A 28 -3.42 -5.38 8.89
N PRO A 29 -3.07 -4.69 9.99
CA PRO A 29 -4.03 -4.30 11.01
C PRO A 29 -4.98 -3.22 10.50
N TYR A 30 -6.26 -3.35 10.84
CA TYR A 30 -7.29 -2.34 10.63
C TYR A 30 -8.37 -2.47 11.69
N ALA A 31 -8.73 -1.37 12.35
CA ALA A 31 -9.78 -1.35 13.38
C ALA A 31 -9.62 -2.44 14.48
N GLY A 32 -8.37 -2.77 14.84
CA GLY A 32 -8.07 -3.80 15.85
C GLY A 32 -8.14 -5.24 15.35
N GLN A 33 -8.31 -5.46 14.04
CA GLN A 33 -8.35 -6.79 13.43
C GLN A 33 -7.28 -6.92 12.35
N GLU A 34 -6.74 -8.13 12.17
CA GLU A 34 -5.87 -8.46 11.05
C GLU A 34 -6.77 -8.73 9.82
N ILE A 35 -6.60 -7.95 8.75
CA ILE A 35 -7.41 -8.08 7.53
C ILE A 35 -6.52 -8.29 6.30
N THR A 36 -7.12 -8.72 5.19
CA THR A 36 -6.49 -8.65 3.87
C THR A 36 -6.77 -7.30 3.24
N TRP A 37 -5.72 -6.60 2.82
CA TRP A 37 -5.80 -5.44 1.96
C TRP A 37 -5.79 -5.88 0.50
N ASP A 38 -6.78 -5.43 -0.28
CA ASP A 38 -6.79 -5.51 -1.74
C ASP A 38 -6.32 -4.15 -2.26
N ALA A 39 -5.00 -4.06 -2.50
CA ALA A 39 -4.29 -2.81 -2.55
C ALA A 39 -3.93 -2.40 -3.98
N HIS A 40 -3.98 -1.08 -4.19
CA HIS A 40 -3.60 -0.43 -5.41
C HIS A 40 -2.62 0.70 -5.12
N PHE A 41 -1.36 0.49 -5.48
CA PHE A 41 -0.28 1.43 -5.28
C PHE A 41 -0.03 2.18 -6.59
N MET A 42 -0.02 3.51 -6.55
CA MET A 42 0.21 4.35 -7.72
C MET A 42 1.21 5.45 -7.40
N THR A 43 2.02 5.83 -8.37
CA THR A 43 2.87 7.01 -8.25
C THR A 43 2.00 8.25 -8.39
N ARG A 44 2.45 9.39 -7.85
CA ARG A 44 1.75 10.66 -8.08
C ARG A 44 1.60 10.97 -9.57
N SER A 45 2.67 10.74 -10.35
CA SER A 45 2.69 10.96 -11.80
C SER A 45 1.67 10.11 -12.56
N HIS A 46 1.31 8.93 -12.05
CA HIS A 46 0.27 8.09 -12.64
C HIS A 46 -1.13 8.55 -12.23
N TYR A 47 -1.32 8.88 -10.95
CA TYR A 47 -2.65 9.20 -10.41
C TYR A 47 -3.14 10.60 -10.81
N GLY A 48 -2.26 11.59 -10.97
CA GLY A 48 -2.66 12.93 -11.36
C GLY A 48 -1.54 13.97 -11.35
N THR A 49 -1.88 15.22 -11.01
CA THR A 49 -0.98 16.37 -11.10
C THR A 49 0.11 16.37 -10.02
N GLU A 50 1.25 17.01 -10.31
CA GLU A 50 2.40 17.14 -9.41
C GLU A 50 2.07 17.85 -8.08
N THR A 51 0.94 18.54 -8.01
CA THR A 51 0.45 19.24 -6.81
C THR A 51 -0.20 18.32 -5.77
N MET A 52 -0.45 17.05 -6.10
CA MET A 52 -1.05 16.12 -5.14
C MET A 52 -0.06 15.72 -4.05
N ARG A 53 -0.56 15.60 -2.82
CA ARG A 53 0.17 15.01 -1.69
C ARG A 53 0.10 13.50 -1.76
N ASN A 54 1.03 12.84 -1.08
CA ASN A 54 0.92 11.41 -0.83
C ASN A 54 -0.34 11.14 -0.03
N PHE A 55 -1.04 10.06 -0.34
CA PHE A 55 -2.23 9.69 0.41
C PHE A 55 -2.46 8.20 0.47
N ILE A 56 -3.20 7.80 1.50
CA ILE A 56 -3.83 6.48 1.63
C ILE A 56 -5.33 6.71 1.58
N ASP A 57 -6.04 6.01 0.72
CA ASP A 57 -7.50 6.01 0.69
C ASP A 57 -8.03 4.62 1.02
N ILE A 58 -8.90 4.55 2.02
CA ILE A 58 -9.49 3.31 2.50
C ILE A 58 -10.90 3.18 1.93
N GLY A 59 -11.07 2.22 1.02
CA GLY A 59 -12.33 1.95 0.35
C GLY A 59 -13.20 0.92 1.08
N ALA A 60 -14.20 0.41 0.35
CA ALA A 60 -15.13 -0.58 0.85
C ALA A 60 -14.46 -1.96 1.03
N GLU A 61 -15.11 -2.83 1.78
CA GLU A 61 -14.77 -4.26 1.78
C GLU A 61 -15.27 -4.91 0.49
N GLY A 62 -14.41 -5.69 -0.16
CA GLY A 62 -14.68 -6.39 -1.40
C GLY A 62 -14.41 -7.89 -1.29
N PRO A 63 -14.57 -8.65 -2.39
CA PRO A 63 -14.44 -10.11 -2.39
C PRO A 63 -13.04 -10.63 -2.05
N HIS A 64 -12.01 -9.78 -2.14
CA HIS A 64 -10.61 -10.13 -1.89
C HIS A 64 -10.00 -9.46 -0.67
N GLY A 65 -10.79 -8.67 0.08
CA GLY A 65 -10.32 -7.87 1.20
C GLY A 65 -10.81 -6.43 1.12
N ARG A 66 -10.33 -5.59 2.03
CA ARG A 66 -10.66 -4.17 2.04
C ARG A 66 -9.84 -3.43 1.00
N GLN A 67 -10.50 -2.59 0.21
CA GLN A 67 -9.85 -1.77 -0.80
C GLN A 67 -8.92 -0.76 -0.13
N LEU A 68 -7.70 -0.67 -0.66
CA LEU A 68 -6.68 0.26 -0.23
C LEU A 68 -6.05 0.92 -1.45
N THR A 69 -6.11 2.23 -1.55
CA THR A 69 -5.33 2.98 -2.53
C THR A 69 -4.19 3.68 -1.82
N VAL A 70 -2.96 3.56 -2.32
CA VAL A 70 -1.80 4.29 -1.81
C VAL A 70 -1.15 5.05 -2.95
N VAL A 71 -1.04 6.36 -2.80
CA VAL A 71 -0.37 7.22 -3.77
C VAL A 71 0.87 7.81 -3.13
N LEU A 72 2.03 7.57 -3.76
CA LEU A 72 3.33 8.01 -3.26
C LEU A 72 4.12 8.80 -4.30
N ASP A 73 4.93 9.73 -3.80
CA ASP A 73 5.94 10.45 -4.56
C ASP A 73 7.20 9.60 -4.77
N VAL A 74 7.11 8.68 -5.73
CA VAL A 74 8.18 7.77 -6.14
C VAL A 74 8.10 7.59 -7.65
N ASP A 75 9.22 7.30 -8.31
CA ASP A 75 9.25 7.09 -9.75
C ASP A 75 8.58 5.77 -10.16
N CYS A 76 8.75 4.72 -9.33
CA CYS A 76 8.19 3.41 -9.57
C CYS A 76 8.06 2.56 -8.29
N PHE A 77 7.28 1.49 -8.34
CA PHE A 77 7.16 0.50 -7.28
C PHE A 77 8.07 -0.71 -7.52
N ASP A 78 9.34 -0.56 -7.16
CA ASP A 78 10.28 -1.66 -7.03
C ASP A 78 10.11 -2.42 -5.69
N THR A 79 10.83 -3.53 -5.51
CA THR A 79 10.73 -4.35 -4.29
C THR A 79 11.05 -3.57 -3.01
N PRO A 80 12.12 -2.75 -2.93
CA PRO A 80 12.38 -1.89 -1.78
C PRO A 80 11.23 -0.91 -1.46
N THR A 81 10.70 -0.23 -2.46
CA THR A 81 9.63 0.77 -2.31
C THR A 81 8.35 0.11 -1.86
N LEU A 82 7.99 -1.02 -2.47
CA LEU A 82 6.87 -1.85 -2.06
C LEU A 82 6.94 -2.22 -0.57
N ARG A 83 8.07 -2.78 -0.12
CA ARG A 83 8.23 -3.22 1.27
C ARG A 83 8.07 -2.07 2.25
N LYS A 84 8.65 -0.91 1.95
CA LYS A 84 8.49 0.30 2.77
C LYS A 84 7.03 0.76 2.83
N ALA A 85 6.33 0.75 1.70
CA ALA A 85 4.93 1.14 1.63
C ALA A 85 4.02 0.19 2.43
N ILE A 86 4.23 -1.14 2.37
CA ILE A 86 3.51 -2.11 3.21
C ILE A 86 3.74 -1.83 4.71
N ILE A 87 5.01 -1.65 5.11
CA ILE A 87 5.35 -1.35 6.51
C ILE A 87 4.65 -0.06 6.97
N MET A 88 4.68 0.99 6.14
CA MET A 88 4.00 2.25 6.42
C MET A 88 2.50 2.06 6.66
N VAL A 89 1.80 1.32 5.79
CA VAL A 89 0.36 1.06 5.95
C VAL A 89 0.09 0.32 7.26
N ARG A 90 0.89 -0.70 7.59
CA ARG A 90 0.74 -1.48 8.84
C ARG A 90 0.97 -0.67 10.10
N GLN A 91 1.83 0.34 10.05
CA GLN A 91 2.12 1.20 11.17
C GLN A 91 1.07 2.31 11.36
N TYR A 92 0.16 2.47 10.40
CA TYR A 92 -0.80 3.56 10.38
C TYR A 92 -1.99 3.27 11.33
N ARG A 93 -1.89 3.74 12.58
CA ARG A 93 -2.86 3.43 13.65
C ARG A 93 -4.24 4.08 13.52
N ARG A 94 -4.40 5.05 12.62
CA ARG A 94 -5.61 5.91 12.52
C ARG A 94 -6.36 5.75 11.20
N LEU A 95 -6.11 4.66 10.47
CA LEU A 95 -6.84 4.38 9.23
C LEU A 95 -8.33 4.22 9.53
N ARG A 96 -9.13 4.98 8.77
CA ARG A 96 -10.59 4.94 8.73
C ARG A 96 -11.02 5.10 7.26
N PRO A 97 -12.27 4.78 6.91
CA PRO A 97 -12.75 4.95 5.53
C PRO A 97 -12.48 6.35 4.99
N GLY A 98 -12.10 6.45 3.71
CA GLY A 98 -11.73 7.69 3.03
C GLY A 98 -10.23 8.00 3.03
N ARG A 99 -9.92 9.23 2.58
CA ARG A 99 -8.57 9.69 2.25
C ARG A 99 -7.80 10.25 3.46
N HIS A 100 -6.53 9.87 3.55
CA HIS A 100 -5.54 10.30 4.54
C HIS A 100 -4.30 10.82 3.82
N GLU A 101 -4.14 12.13 3.78
CA GLU A 101 -2.97 12.77 3.18
C GLU A 101 -1.80 12.84 4.18
N PHE A 102 -0.58 12.70 3.68
CA PHE A 102 0.64 12.80 4.49
C PHE A 102 1.84 13.29 3.67
N GLY A 103 2.91 13.62 4.39
CA GLY A 103 4.08 14.27 3.84
C GLY A 103 3.89 15.79 3.72
N SER A 104 5.00 16.51 3.82
CA SER A 104 4.99 17.93 3.45
C SER A 104 4.98 18.02 1.94
N SER A 105 3.97 18.68 1.38
CA SER A 105 4.16 19.39 0.11
C SER A 105 5.21 20.47 0.40
N ALA A 106 6.48 20.15 0.21
CA ALA A 106 7.46 21.19 0.01
C ALA A 106 7.19 21.74 -1.39
N GLY A 107 6.79 23.02 -1.44
CA GLY A 107 6.71 23.77 -2.68
C GLY A 107 8.07 24.11 -3.23
#